data_AF-A0A8U0Q836-F1
#
_entry.id   AF-A0A8U0Q836-F1
#
_cell.length_a   1.000
_cell.length_b   1.000
_cell.length_c   1.000
_cell.angle_alpha   90.00
_cell.angle_beta   90.00
_cell.angle_gamma   90.00
#
_symmetry.space_group_name_H-M   'P 1'
#
loop_
_entity.id
_entity.type
_entity.pdbx_description
1 polymer ?
#
loop_
_entity_poly.entity_id
_entity_poly.type
_entity_poly.pdbx_seq_one_letter_code
_entity_poly.pdbx_strand_id
1 'polypeptide(L)'
;MADYVNKQMIELNKVNEENCKRATRSVKTETRRSEGRLRLYRLAAVCLGVLCVLQVTLNISLRLAFCKGNVTAEKDLLQTKQTCPEGWQIKLESSWYFLSNVKKPWKESREDCLKRGADLVIVNSDMEQEFLYGLNKRAWIGLTDSVTEGTWTWVDGTPLTTPRI
;
A
#
# COMPACT_ATOMS: atom_id res chain seq x y z
N MET A 1 -12.78 -69.54 -66.14
CA MET A 1 -12.82 -68.06 -66.10
C MET A 1 -13.44 -67.53 -64.81
N ALA A 2 -14.64 -67.98 -64.41
CA ALA A 2 -15.33 -67.54 -63.19
C ALA A 2 -14.52 -67.76 -61.88
N ASP A 3 -13.77 -68.86 -61.79
CA ASP A 3 -12.96 -69.20 -60.61
C ASP A 3 -11.78 -68.23 -60.37
N TYR A 4 -11.19 -67.73 -61.46
CA TYR A 4 -10.11 -66.74 -61.41
C TYR A 4 -10.62 -65.36 -60.95
N VAL A 5 -11.80 -64.96 -61.43
CA VAL A 5 -12.45 -63.71 -61.04
C VAL A 5 -12.84 -63.74 -59.55
N ASN A 6 -13.37 -64.87 -59.06
CA ASN A 6 -13.70 -65.03 -57.64
C ASN A 6 -12.46 -64.95 -56.74
N LYS A 7 -11.36 -65.61 -57.15
CA LYS A 7 -10.08 -65.54 -56.43
C LYS A 7 -9.53 -64.10 -56.37
N GLN A 8 -9.62 -63.35 -57.47
CA GLN A 8 -9.20 -61.94 -57.50
C GLN A 8 -10.07 -61.04 -56.61
N MET A 9 -11.39 -61.25 -56.59
CA MET A 9 -12.28 -60.51 -55.68
C MET A 9 -11.97 -60.79 -54.21
N ILE A 10 -11.68 -62.04 -53.86
CA ILE A 10 -11.33 -62.41 -52.48
C ILE A 10 -10.03 -61.71 -52.05
N GLU A 11 -9.01 -61.70 -52.91
CA GLU A 11 -7.75 -61.02 -52.61
C GLU A 11 -7.90 -59.49 -52.52
N LEU A 12 -8.69 -58.87 -53.41
CA LEU A 12 -9.03 -57.45 -53.33
C LEU A 12 -9.76 -57.10 -52.02
N ASN A 13 -10.72 -57.94 -51.60
CA ASN A 13 -11.43 -57.74 -50.35
C ASN A 13 -10.53 -57.87 -49.13
N LYS A 14 -9.59 -58.83 -49.12
CA LYS A 14 -8.59 -58.97 -48.05
C LYS A 14 -7.69 -57.75 -47.97
N VAL A 15 -7.16 -57.28 -49.10
CA VAL A 15 -6.31 -56.08 -49.15
C VAL A 15 -7.09 -54.85 -48.66
N ASN A 16 -8.36 -54.73 -49.03
CA ASN A 16 -9.20 -53.62 -48.58
C ASN A 16 -9.48 -53.68 -47.07
N GLU A 17 -9.73 -54.88 -46.53
CA GLU A 17 -9.94 -55.08 -45.09
C GLU A 17 -8.66 -54.78 -44.29
N GLU A 18 -7.49 -55.20 -44.78
CA GLU A 18 -6.20 -54.88 -44.18
C GLU A 18 -5.90 -53.38 -44.21
N ASN A 19 -6.20 -52.71 -45.33
CA ASN A 19 -6.04 -51.27 -45.47
C ASN A 19 -6.98 -50.51 -44.52
N CYS A 20 -8.22 -50.96 -44.38
CA CYS A 20 -9.17 -50.40 -43.41
C CYS A 20 -8.65 -50.57 -41.97
N LYS A 21 -8.19 -51.77 -41.59
CA LYS A 21 -7.59 -52.03 -40.27
C LYS A 21 -6.36 -51.16 -40.01
N ARG A 22 -5.52 -50.93 -41.02
CA ARG A 22 -4.34 -50.05 -40.93
C ARG A 22 -4.73 -48.59 -40.74
N ALA A 23 -5.74 -48.11 -41.48
CA ALA A 23 -6.28 -46.77 -41.35
C ALA A 23 -6.88 -46.54 -39.95
N THR A 24 -7.70 -47.47 -39.43
CA THR A 24 -8.29 -47.35 -38.09
C THR A 24 -7.23 -47.33 -36.99
N ARG A 25 -6.14 -48.10 -37.12
CA ARG A 25 -5.01 -48.08 -36.17
C ARG A 25 -4.27 -46.74 -36.19
N SER A 26 -4.06 -46.14 -37.37
CA SER A 26 -3.45 -44.82 -37.50
C SER A 26 -4.28 -43.74 -36.81
N VAL A 27 -5.59 -43.72 -37.08
CA VAL A 27 -6.54 -42.77 -36.46
C VAL A 27 -6.56 -42.94 -34.95
N LYS A 28 -6.67 -44.17 -34.42
CA LYS A 28 -6.68 -44.43 -32.97
C LYS A 28 -5.38 -44.02 -32.28
N THR A 29 -4.25 -44.15 -32.97
CA THR A 29 -2.93 -43.72 -32.48
C THR A 29 -2.86 -42.19 -32.42
N GLU A 30 -3.43 -41.50 -33.41
CA GLU A 30 -3.48 -40.04 -33.49
C GLU A 30 -4.46 -39.42 -32.48
N THR A 31 -5.64 -40.02 -32.30
CA THR A 31 -6.60 -39.63 -31.26
C THR A 31 -6.02 -39.80 -29.86
N ARG A 32 -5.35 -40.94 -29.56
CA ARG A 32 -4.66 -41.13 -28.27
C ARG A 32 -3.52 -40.12 -28.06
N ARG A 33 -2.77 -39.79 -29.10
CA ARG A 33 -1.70 -38.79 -29.05
C ARG A 33 -2.25 -37.38 -28.79
N SER A 34 -3.40 -37.04 -29.38
CA SER A 34 -4.10 -35.77 -29.16
C SER A 34 -4.68 -35.66 -27.74
N GLU A 35 -5.36 -36.69 -27.26
CA GLU A 35 -5.88 -36.74 -25.88
C GLU A 35 -4.77 -36.65 -24.83
N GLY A 36 -3.64 -37.32 -25.06
CA GLY A 36 -2.44 -37.19 -24.22
C GLY A 36 -1.94 -35.76 -24.16
N ARG A 37 -1.79 -35.09 -25.31
CA ARG A 37 -1.35 -33.68 -25.38
C ARG A 37 -2.32 -32.72 -24.70
N LEU A 38 -3.63 -32.95 -24.81
CA LEU A 38 -4.64 -32.13 -24.12
C LEU A 38 -4.59 -32.32 -22.59
N ARG A 39 -4.38 -33.55 -22.11
CA ARG A 39 -4.18 -33.81 -20.67
C ARG A 39 -2.90 -33.15 -20.15
N LEU A 40 -1.81 -33.21 -20.91
CA LEU A 40 -0.58 -32.50 -20.57
C LEU A 40 -0.80 -30.98 -20.52
N TYR A 41 -1.53 -30.40 -21.48
CA TYR A 41 -1.83 -28.97 -21.48
C TYR A 41 -2.71 -28.56 -20.30
N ARG A 42 -3.72 -29.36 -19.94
CA ARG A 42 -4.54 -29.12 -18.75
C ARG A 42 -3.72 -29.16 -17.47
N LEU A 43 -2.83 -30.15 -17.33
CA LEU A 43 -1.92 -30.23 -16.19
C LEU A 43 -0.95 -29.04 -16.16
N ALA A 44 -0.38 -28.67 -17.30
CA ALA A 44 0.49 -27.50 -17.41
C ALA A 44 -0.24 -26.20 -17.04
N ALA A 45 -1.47 -26.01 -17.49
CA ALA A 45 -2.28 -24.84 -17.17
C ALA A 45 -2.61 -24.76 -15.67
N VAL A 46 -2.94 -25.89 -15.03
CA VAL A 46 -3.16 -25.96 -13.57
C VAL A 46 -1.87 -25.64 -12.83
N CYS A 47 -0.74 -26.24 -13.22
CA CYS A 47 0.56 -25.98 -12.61
C CYS A 47 0.97 -24.51 -12.75
N LEU A 48 0.85 -23.92 -13.95
CA LEU A 48 1.14 -22.51 -14.19
C LEU A 48 0.23 -21.59 -13.37
N GLY A 49 -1.07 -21.90 -13.28
CA GLY A 49 -2.01 -21.15 -12.46
C GLY A 49 -1.63 -21.17 -10.97
N VAL A 50 -1.31 -22.36 -10.43
CA VAL A 50 -0.86 -22.51 -9.03
C VAL A 50 0.46 -21.77 -8.81
N LEU A 51 1.43 -21.88 -9.72
CA LEU A 51 2.70 -21.15 -9.63
C LEU A 51 2.49 -19.63 -9.64
N CYS A 52 1.59 -19.11 -10.50
CA CYS A 52 1.24 -17.69 -10.52
C CYS A 52 0.64 -17.23 -9.19
N VAL A 53 -0.31 -17.99 -8.63
CA VAL A 53 -0.93 -17.68 -7.33
C VAL A 53 0.12 -17.70 -6.23
N LEU A 54 0.99 -18.72 -6.18
CA LEU A 54 2.08 -18.78 -5.19
C LEU A 54 3.06 -17.60 -5.34
N GLN A 55 3.41 -17.24 -6.57
CA GLN A 55 4.31 -16.10 -6.83
C GLN A 55 3.67 -14.77 -6.42
N VAL A 56 2.38 -14.56 -6.68
CA VAL A 56 1.65 -13.36 -6.24
C VAL A 56 1.53 -13.34 -4.73
N THR A 57 1.18 -14.46 -4.10
CA THR A 57 1.02 -14.57 -2.65
C THR A 57 2.36 -14.34 -1.94
N LEU A 58 3.46 -14.88 -2.48
CA LEU A 58 4.81 -14.63 -1.97
C LEU A 58 5.22 -13.18 -2.16
N ASN A 59 4.95 -12.55 -3.30
CA ASN A 59 5.24 -11.13 -3.52
C ASN A 59 4.44 -10.22 -2.59
N ILE A 60 3.14 -10.50 -2.38
CA ILE A 60 2.29 -9.76 -1.44
C ILE A 60 2.77 -9.99 0.00
N SER A 61 3.07 -11.23 0.37
CA SER A 61 3.57 -11.57 1.71
C SER A 61 4.94 -10.95 1.97
N LEU A 62 5.83 -10.95 0.98
CA LEU A 62 7.15 -10.31 1.03
C LEU A 62 7.02 -8.80 1.13
N ARG A 63 6.08 -8.16 0.41
CA ARG A 63 5.76 -6.73 0.54
C ARG A 63 5.22 -6.44 1.94
N LEU A 64 4.27 -7.21 2.44
CA LEU A 64 3.72 -7.06 3.79
C LEU A 64 4.78 -7.32 4.87
N ALA A 65 5.69 -8.27 4.65
CA ALA A 65 6.79 -8.58 5.55
C ALA A 65 7.92 -7.54 5.48
N PHE A 66 8.21 -6.93 4.33
CA PHE A 66 9.11 -5.77 4.23
C PHE A 66 8.48 -4.53 4.87
N CYS A 67 7.16 -4.33 4.67
CA CYS A 67 6.39 -3.30 5.35
C CYS A 67 6.24 -3.55 6.85
N LYS A 68 6.39 -4.79 7.35
CA LYS A 68 6.40 -5.09 8.79
C LYS A 68 7.83 -5.12 9.35
N GLY A 69 8.81 -5.58 8.59
CA GLY A 69 10.20 -5.78 8.99
C GLY A 69 10.99 -4.47 9.13
N ASN A 70 10.67 -3.46 8.32
CA ASN A 70 11.15 -2.09 8.57
C ASN A 70 10.32 -1.39 9.66
N VAL A 71 9.09 -1.83 9.90
CA VAL A 71 8.19 -1.20 10.86
C VAL A 71 8.34 -1.77 12.27
N THR A 72 8.98 -2.92 12.50
CA THR A 72 9.27 -3.40 13.87
C THR A 72 10.58 -2.85 14.43
N ALA A 73 11.56 -2.50 13.59
CA ALA A 73 12.76 -1.79 14.04
C ALA A 73 12.55 -0.27 14.14
N GLU A 74 11.67 0.31 13.31
CA GLU A 74 11.30 1.73 13.39
C GLU A 74 10.19 2.01 14.42
N LYS A 75 9.30 1.06 14.73
CA LYS A 75 8.33 1.25 15.83
C LYS A 75 8.97 1.19 17.22
N ASP A 76 10.04 0.42 17.41
CA ASP A 76 10.79 0.43 18.69
C ASP A 76 11.75 1.62 18.81
N LEU A 77 12.09 2.30 17.70
CA LEU A 77 12.84 3.56 17.74
C LEU A 77 11.92 4.81 17.83
N LEU A 78 10.65 4.71 17.43
CA LEU A 78 9.67 5.80 17.60
C LEU A 78 8.98 5.78 18.98
N GLN A 79 9.06 4.68 19.71
CA GLN A 79 8.40 4.53 21.02
C GLN A 79 9.35 4.69 22.22
N THR A 80 10.63 5.02 21.99
CA THR A 80 11.63 5.05 23.08
C THR A 80 12.67 6.16 22.97
N LYS A 81 12.32 7.43 22.67
CA LYS A 81 13.13 8.57 23.17
C LYS A 81 12.52 9.96 23.06
N GLN A 82 11.27 10.14 23.45
CA GLN A 82 10.78 11.48 23.71
C GLN A 82 9.67 11.41 24.75
N THR A 83 10.10 11.32 26.00
CA THR A 83 9.24 11.50 27.15
C THR A 83 8.69 12.93 27.06
N CYS A 84 7.51 13.07 26.46
CA CYS A 84 6.73 14.28 26.56
C CYS A 84 6.51 14.57 28.06
N PRO A 85 6.59 15.83 28.51
CA PRO A 85 5.94 16.19 29.76
C PRO A 85 4.47 15.73 29.67
N GLU A 86 3.94 15.19 30.76
CA GLU A 86 2.64 14.50 30.77
C GLU A 86 1.55 15.37 30.09
N GLY A 87 0.99 14.86 28.98
CA GLY A 87 -0.06 15.55 28.20
C GLY A 87 0.40 16.35 26.98
N TRP A 88 1.69 16.54 26.73
CA TRP A 88 2.22 17.17 25.51
C TRP A 88 2.25 16.16 24.36
N GLN A 89 1.78 16.57 23.17
CA GLN A 89 1.41 15.60 22.12
C GLN A 89 2.28 15.67 20.86
N ILE A 90 2.98 16.78 20.63
CA ILE A 90 3.67 17.00 19.36
C ILE A 90 5.03 17.65 19.58
N LYS A 91 6.08 17.11 18.95
CA LYS A 91 7.38 17.77 18.86
C LYS A 91 7.64 18.22 17.43
N LEU A 92 8.09 19.46 17.28
CA LEU A 92 8.66 19.99 16.05
C LEU A 92 10.04 20.55 16.39
N GLU A 93 11.08 20.08 15.70
CA GLU A 93 12.48 20.45 15.97
C GLU A 93 12.89 20.29 17.46
N SER A 94 13.19 21.41 18.14
CA SER A 94 13.56 21.51 19.54
C SER A 94 12.40 21.93 20.45
N SER A 95 11.22 22.18 19.87
CA SER A 95 10.04 22.71 20.55
C SER A 95 8.97 21.64 20.76
N TRP A 96 8.24 21.75 21.87
CA TRP A 96 7.09 20.92 22.19
C TRP A 96 5.81 21.74 22.05
N TYR A 97 4.75 21.10 21.58
CA TYR A 97 3.45 21.73 21.34
C TYR A 97 2.36 20.96 22.07
N PHE A 98 1.45 21.71 22.67
CA PHE A 98 0.25 21.22 23.31
C PHE A 98 -0.97 21.85 22.65
N LEU A 99 -1.83 21.01 22.07
CA LEU A 99 -3.08 21.45 21.48
C LEU A 99 -4.23 21.19 22.46
N SER A 100 -4.79 22.26 23.02
CA SER A 100 -5.95 22.16 23.90
C SER A 100 -7.22 21.82 23.11
N ASN A 101 -7.99 20.86 23.63
CA ASN A 101 -9.34 20.55 23.13
C ASN A 101 -10.44 21.42 23.76
N VAL A 102 -10.08 22.28 24.73
CA VAL A 102 -11.02 23.14 25.45
C VAL A 102 -11.02 24.52 24.81
N LYS A 103 -12.21 24.98 24.38
CA LYS A 103 -12.37 26.33 23.85
C LYS A 103 -12.45 27.33 25.00
N LYS A 104 -11.53 28.29 25.00
CA LYS A 104 -11.48 29.41 25.95
C LYS A 104 -11.26 30.72 25.19
N PRO A 105 -11.59 31.89 25.75
CA PRO A 105 -11.11 33.17 25.25
C PRO A 105 -9.57 33.22 25.17
N TRP A 106 -9.01 34.11 24.34
CA TRP A 106 -7.56 34.20 24.13
C TRP A 106 -6.79 34.35 25.46
N LYS A 107 -7.23 35.28 26.31
CA LYS A 107 -6.60 35.55 27.62
C LYS A 107 -6.60 34.32 28.54
N GLU A 108 -7.75 33.65 28.67
CA GLU A 108 -7.87 32.43 29.48
C GLU A 108 -7.07 31.26 28.89
N SER A 109 -6.93 31.21 27.56
CA SER A 109 -6.10 30.22 26.87
C SER A 109 -4.62 30.42 27.20
N ARG A 110 -4.16 31.68 27.16
CA ARG A 110 -2.80 32.05 27.56
C ARG A 110 -2.52 31.69 29.02
N GLU A 111 -3.44 32.02 29.92
CA GLU A 111 -3.32 31.67 31.33
C GLU A 111 -3.27 30.14 31.56
N ASP A 112 -3.99 29.35 30.76
CA ASP A 112 -3.92 27.88 30.81
C ASP A 112 -2.54 27.36 30.36
N CYS A 113 -1.97 27.92 29.29
CA CYS A 113 -0.62 27.61 28.82
C CYS A 113 0.43 27.95 29.89
N LEU A 114 0.34 29.15 30.49
CA LEU A 114 1.24 29.60 31.56
C LEU A 114 1.19 28.68 32.79
N LYS A 115 -0.01 28.23 33.19
CA LYS A 115 -0.18 27.25 34.28
C LYS A 115 0.46 25.90 33.99
N ARG A 116 0.67 25.56 32.72
CA ARG A 116 1.35 24.33 32.26
C ARG A 116 2.86 24.51 32.06
N GLY A 117 3.40 25.68 32.37
CA GLY A 117 4.83 25.99 32.19
C GLY A 117 5.21 26.34 30.74
N ALA A 118 4.27 26.85 29.94
CA ALA A 118 4.49 27.27 28.55
C ALA A 118 3.74 28.57 28.22
N ASP A 119 3.78 29.03 26.98
CA ASP A 119 2.96 30.16 26.50
C ASP A 119 2.28 29.76 25.18
N LEU A 120 1.37 30.61 24.68
CA LEU A 120 0.78 30.42 23.36
C LEU A 120 1.85 30.47 22.27
N VAL A 121 1.67 29.69 21.21
CA VAL A 121 2.67 29.50 20.16
C VAL A 121 3.02 30.82 19.44
N ILE A 122 4.31 31.06 19.28
CA ILE A 122 4.88 32.10 18.41
C ILE A 122 5.31 31.41 17.12
N VAL A 123 4.98 32.01 15.98
CA VAL A 123 5.33 31.44 14.67
C VAL A 123 6.55 32.19 14.13
N ASN A 124 7.70 31.54 14.18
CA ASN A 124 8.99 32.15 13.81
C ASN A 124 9.58 31.59 12.51
N SER A 125 9.01 30.52 11.95
CA SER A 125 9.49 29.92 10.70
C SER A 125 8.36 29.48 9.79
N ASP A 126 8.65 29.41 8.49
CA ASP A 126 7.73 28.88 7.48
C ASP A 126 7.35 27.42 7.79
N MET A 127 8.29 26.65 8.35
CA MET A 127 8.05 25.27 8.78
C MET A 127 7.04 25.20 9.93
N GLU A 128 7.15 26.09 10.93
CA GLU A 128 6.14 26.18 12.00
C GLU A 128 4.78 26.59 11.45
N GLN A 129 4.75 27.54 10.51
CA GLN A 129 3.52 27.99 9.87
C GLN A 129 2.84 26.84 9.10
N GLU A 130 3.60 26.10 8.29
CA GLU A 130 3.10 24.96 7.52
C GLU A 130 2.63 23.83 8.45
N PHE A 131 3.39 23.55 9.52
CA PHE A 131 3.03 22.58 10.53
C PHE A 131 1.68 22.92 11.20
N LEU A 132 1.51 24.17 11.66
CA LEU A 132 0.26 24.63 12.29
C LEU A 132 -0.92 24.60 11.31
N TYR A 133 -0.69 24.96 10.05
CA TYR A 133 -1.71 24.86 8.99
C TYR A 133 -2.15 23.41 8.77
N GLY A 134 -1.19 22.48 8.74
CA GLY A 134 -1.43 21.04 8.56
C GLY A 134 -2.25 20.40 9.67
N LEU A 135 -2.28 20.98 10.89
CA LEU A 135 -3.13 20.48 11.98
C LEU A 135 -4.62 20.58 11.64
N ASN A 136 -5.02 21.49 10.75
CA ASN A 136 -6.41 21.73 10.35
C ASN A 136 -7.35 21.93 11.56
N LYS A 137 -6.88 22.71 12.55
CA LYS A 137 -7.61 23.04 13.77
C LYS A 137 -7.63 24.54 13.96
N ARG A 138 -8.76 25.06 14.45
CA ARG A 138 -8.86 26.45 14.90
C ARG A 138 -8.41 26.50 16.37
N ALA A 139 -7.25 27.11 16.60
CA ALA A 139 -6.66 27.31 17.92
C ALA A 139 -6.16 28.75 18.08
N TRP A 140 -6.08 29.22 19.32
CA TRP A 140 -5.42 30.48 19.61
C TRP A 140 -3.92 30.35 19.48
N ILE A 141 -3.29 31.39 18.94
CA ILE A 141 -1.83 31.56 18.88
C ILE A 141 -1.42 32.78 19.72
N GLY A 142 -0.12 32.95 19.94
CA GLY A 142 0.44 34.00 20.78
C GLY A 142 0.39 35.40 20.19
N LEU A 143 -0.40 35.65 19.15
CA LEU A 143 -0.48 36.94 18.48
C LEU A 143 -1.65 37.76 19.05
N THR A 144 -1.39 39.02 19.44
CA THR A 144 -2.38 39.93 20.02
C THR A 144 -2.08 41.40 19.76
N ASP A 145 -3.12 42.22 19.68
CA ASP A 145 -3.08 43.69 19.61
C ASP A 145 -3.69 44.35 20.86
N SER A 146 -3.92 43.58 21.94
CA SER A 146 -4.63 44.05 23.13
C SER A 146 -3.97 45.23 23.86
N VAL A 147 -2.68 45.46 23.60
CA VAL A 147 -1.91 46.58 24.17
C VAL A 147 -2.21 47.87 23.41
N THR A 148 -2.15 47.80 22.09
CA THR A 148 -2.36 48.94 21.19
C THR A 148 -3.10 48.43 19.96
N GLU A 149 -4.37 48.81 19.84
CA GLU A 149 -5.22 48.44 18.70
C GLU A 149 -4.50 48.74 17.37
N GLY A 150 -4.49 47.75 16.47
CA GLY A 150 -3.80 47.85 15.17
C GLY A 150 -2.29 47.57 15.21
N THR A 151 -1.69 47.38 16.38
CA THR A 151 -0.28 46.96 16.52
C THR A 151 -0.20 45.55 17.06
N TRP A 152 0.06 44.59 16.16
CA TRP A 152 0.16 43.18 16.51
C TRP A 152 1.52 42.83 17.12
N THR A 153 1.48 42.17 18.26
CA THR A 153 2.63 41.73 19.05
C THR A 153 2.47 40.28 19.47
N TRP A 154 3.58 39.57 19.56
CA TRP A 154 3.64 38.22 20.10
C TRP A 154 3.66 38.24 21.63
N VAL A 155 3.35 37.10 22.25
CA VAL A 155 3.35 36.95 23.71
C VAL A 155 4.70 37.22 24.39
N ASP A 156 5.80 37.18 23.65
CA ASP A 156 7.16 37.55 24.09
C ASP A 156 7.47 39.06 23.94
N GLY A 157 6.53 39.84 23.41
CA GLY A 157 6.66 41.28 23.17
C GLY A 157 7.29 41.65 21.85
N THR A 158 7.67 40.69 21.00
CA THR A 158 8.18 40.99 19.66
C THR A 158 7.05 41.45 18.74
N PRO A 159 7.27 42.45 17.86
CA PRO A 159 6.25 42.87 16.91
C PRO A 159 6.07 41.81 15.81
N LEU A 160 4.88 41.75 15.22
CA LEU A 160 4.67 40.96 14.01
C LEU A 160 5.52 41.54 12.87
N THR A 161 6.65 40.92 12.57
CA THR A 161 7.40 41.22 11.35
C THR A 161 6.75 40.49 10.18
N THR A 162 6.35 41.23 9.15
CA THR A 162 6.03 40.62 7.86
C THR A 162 7.30 39.92 7.34
N PRO A 163 7.21 38.64 6.92
CA PRO A 163 8.32 38.00 6.21
C PRO A 163 8.71 38.87 5.02
N ARG A 164 10.01 39.10 4.82
CA ARG A 164 10.50 39.73 3.59
C ARG A 164 10.23 38.74 2.46
N ILE A 165 9.21 39.04 1.68
CA ILE A 165 8.92 38.40 0.39
C ILE A 165 10.11 38.61 -0.54
#